data_AF-A0A7S0J2J1-F1
#
_entry.id   AF-A0A7S0J2J1-F1
#
_cell.length_a   1.000
_cell.length_b   1.000
_cell.length_c   1.000
_cell.angle_alpha   90.00
_cell.angle_beta   90.00
_cell.angle_gamma   90.00
#
_symmetry.space_group_name_H-M   'P 1'
#
loop_
_entity.id
_entity.type
_entity.pdbx_description
1 polymer ?
#
loop_
_entity_poly.entity_id
_entity_poly.type
_entity_poly.pdbx_seq_one_letter_code
_entity_poly.pdbx_strand_id
1 'polypeptide(L)'
;QPRSRSWMLRQLSQLLAFSSVSAWVLAPRVVVHHPRLACIRTSACAEVPAKLPPASYEEAEGRGFELYQAGEYERAVRMFELAQTLPGAGSDYVREKQSGMIGSATAPPNPRGLKLERFATPEQKLIAQYNIGCCYSSLGDTRRATEILANYLRQVRRPLDQINEMIVDEDLAPVRDELLRMRGELRAKGKKPGLFGLPFGNPLRDIAAKVGVEWKD
;
A
#
# COMPACT_ATOMS: atom_id res chain seq x y z
N GLN A 1 18.42 -16.69 3.45
CA GLN A 1 17.83 -16.81 2.09
C GLN A 1 17.39 -15.43 1.60
N PRO A 2 17.94 -14.90 0.50
CA PRO A 2 17.57 -13.58 -0.03
C PRO A 2 16.54 -13.74 -1.16
N ARG A 3 15.24 -13.67 -0.84
CA ARG A 3 14.13 -13.63 -1.82
C ARG A 3 13.17 -12.44 -1.63
N SER A 4 13.60 -11.38 -0.95
CA SER A 4 12.71 -10.26 -0.59
C SER A 4 12.69 -9.09 -1.58
N ARG A 5 13.65 -8.99 -2.53
CA ARG A 5 13.71 -7.86 -3.48
C ARG A 5 12.90 -8.03 -4.77
N SER A 6 12.38 -9.23 -5.04
CA SER A 6 11.71 -9.52 -6.33
C SER A 6 10.21 -9.20 -6.34
N TRP A 7 9.58 -8.91 -5.21
CA TRP A 7 8.11 -8.90 -5.14
C TRP A 7 7.51 -7.55 -5.55
N MET A 8 8.05 -6.43 -5.06
CA MET A 8 7.61 -5.07 -5.46
C MET A 8 7.87 -4.80 -6.96
N LEU A 9 9.02 -5.25 -7.48
CA LEU A 9 9.34 -5.15 -8.91
C LEU A 9 8.44 -6.02 -9.80
N ARG A 10 7.86 -7.12 -9.30
CA ARG A 10 6.94 -7.96 -10.08
C ARG A 10 5.53 -7.37 -10.17
N GLN A 11 5.03 -6.70 -9.13
CA GLN A 11 3.76 -5.98 -9.21
C GLN A 11 3.87 -4.73 -10.12
N LEU A 12 4.98 -3.98 -10.04
CA LEU A 12 5.25 -2.87 -10.97
C LEU A 12 5.48 -3.33 -12.43
N SER A 13 6.11 -4.49 -12.65
CA SER A 13 6.30 -5.03 -14.00
C SER A 13 5.01 -5.55 -14.65
N GLN A 14 3.99 -5.90 -13.87
CA GLN A 14 2.69 -6.31 -14.42
C GLN A 14 1.82 -5.12 -14.86
N LEU A 15 2.01 -3.93 -14.28
CA LEU A 15 1.27 -2.72 -14.66
C LEU A 15 1.89 -1.99 -15.87
N LEU A 16 3.19 -2.15 -16.12
CA LEU A 16 3.89 -1.47 -17.24
C LEU A 16 3.83 -2.22 -18.59
N ALA A 17 3.20 -3.40 -18.66
CA ALA A 17 3.16 -4.21 -19.89
C ALA A 17 2.02 -3.87 -20.87
N PHE A 18 1.16 -2.88 -20.60
CA PHE A 18 0.00 -2.58 -21.47
C PHE A 18 -0.04 -1.17 -22.10
N SER A 19 0.98 -0.34 -21.91
CA SER A 19 0.99 1.04 -22.45
C SER A 19 1.83 1.14 -23.73
N SER A 20 1.46 0.41 -24.78
CA SER A 20 2.10 0.53 -26.10
C SER A 20 1.26 1.41 -27.03
N VAL A 21 1.84 2.58 -27.31
CA VAL A 21 1.62 3.47 -28.48
C VAL A 21 0.23 4.12 -28.59
N SER A 22 0.19 5.43 -28.33
CA SER A 22 -0.72 6.34 -29.04
C SER A 22 -0.02 7.67 -29.31
N ALA A 23 0.05 7.99 -30.59
CA ALA A 23 0.73 9.13 -31.16
C ALA A 23 0.10 10.46 -30.73
N TRP A 24 0.96 11.45 -30.46
CA TRP A 24 0.58 12.83 -30.23
C TRP A 24 0.20 13.48 -31.56
N VAL A 25 -1.09 13.77 -31.75
CA VAL A 25 -1.57 14.68 -32.79
C VAL A 25 -1.84 16.04 -32.14
N LEU A 26 -1.05 17.04 -32.56
CA LEU A 26 -1.24 18.45 -32.23
C LEU A 26 -2.54 18.97 -32.85
N ALA A 27 -3.50 19.39 -32.03
CA ALA A 27 -4.68 20.12 -32.47
C ALA A 27 -4.76 21.52 -31.82
N PRO A 28 -5.15 22.57 -32.57
CA PRO A 28 -5.22 23.94 -32.09
C PRO A 28 -6.37 24.20 -31.11
N ARG A 29 -6.13 25.11 -30.16
CA ARG A 29 -7.08 25.57 -29.12
C ARG A 29 -8.25 26.35 -29.74
N VAL A 30 -9.45 25.76 -29.70
CA VAL A 30 -10.71 26.48 -29.91
C VAL A 30 -11.31 26.80 -28.54
N VAL A 31 -11.48 28.09 -28.23
CA VAL A 31 -12.18 28.56 -27.03
C VAL A 31 -13.68 28.53 -27.31
N VAL A 32 -14.40 27.60 -26.69
CA VAL A 32 -15.86 27.51 -26.79
C VAL A 32 -16.48 27.81 -25.42
N HIS A 33 -17.15 28.95 -25.29
CA HIS A 33 -17.98 29.27 -24.13
C HIS A 33 -19.23 28.37 -24.13
N HIS A 34 -19.35 27.47 -23.15
CA HIS A 34 -20.54 26.63 -22.96
C HIS A 34 -21.50 27.24 -21.92
N PRO A 35 -22.78 27.45 -22.27
CA PRO A 35 -23.80 27.81 -21.30
C PRO A 35 -24.09 26.62 -20.37
N ARG A 36 -24.19 26.89 -19.07
CA ARG A 36 -24.58 25.92 -18.03
C ARG A 36 -26.00 25.44 -18.26
N LEU A 37 -26.17 24.26 -18.86
CA LEU A 37 -27.42 23.51 -18.84
C LEU A 37 -27.34 22.44 -17.76
N ALA A 38 -28.23 22.58 -16.77
CA ALA A 38 -28.44 21.61 -15.70
C ALA A 38 -29.01 20.31 -16.29
N CYS A 39 -28.12 19.35 -16.59
CA CYS A 39 -28.53 18.01 -17.00
C CYS A 39 -28.69 17.15 -15.75
N ILE A 40 -29.93 17.02 -15.28
CA ILE A 40 -30.33 15.98 -14.31
C ILE A 40 -30.25 14.65 -15.06
N ARG A 41 -29.07 14.03 -15.06
CA ARG A 41 -28.83 12.74 -15.67
C ARG A 41 -29.22 11.68 -14.64
N THR A 42 -30.46 11.20 -14.71
CA THR A 42 -30.89 9.95 -14.09
C THR A 42 -30.16 8.80 -14.78
N SER A 43 -28.93 8.57 -14.34
CA SER A 43 -28.15 7.39 -14.73
C SER A 43 -28.88 6.17 -14.19
N ALA A 44 -29.54 5.43 -15.08
CA ALA A 44 -30.09 4.12 -14.78
C ALA A 44 -28.93 3.22 -14.32
N CYS A 45 -28.73 3.12 -13.00
CA CYS A 45 -27.86 2.15 -12.38
C CYS A 45 -28.44 0.77 -12.69
N ALA A 46 -28.00 0.15 -13.79
CA ALA A 46 -28.18 -1.27 -13.97
C ALA A 46 -27.55 -1.94 -12.74
N GLU A 47 -28.38 -2.59 -11.91
CA GLU A 47 -27.92 -3.37 -10.76
C GLU A 47 -27.06 -4.51 -11.30
N VAL A 48 -25.74 -4.29 -11.30
CA VAL A 48 -24.77 -5.37 -11.49
C VAL A 48 -25.04 -6.37 -10.37
N PRO A 49 -25.25 -7.67 -10.68
CA PRO A 49 -25.56 -8.66 -9.66
C PRO A 49 -24.49 -8.60 -8.58
N ALA A 50 -24.93 -8.45 -7.32
CA ALA A 50 -24.04 -8.24 -6.19
C ALA A 50 -23.02 -9.37 -6.10
N LYS A 51 -21.76 -9.10 -6.45
CA LYS A 51 -20.66 -10.07 -6.30
C LYS A 51 -20.61 -10.48 -4.82
N LEU A 52 -20.60 -11.78 -4.54
CA LEU A 52 -20.46 -12.33 -3.17
C LEU A 52 -19.27 -11.68 -2.45
N PRO A 53 -19.33 -11.42 -1.13
CA PRO A 53 -18.20 -10.83 -0.40
C PRO A 53 -16.92 -11.70 -0.57
N PRO A 54 -15.72 -11.09 -0.66
CA PRO A 54 -14.48 -11.85 -0.82
C PRO A 54 -14.22 -12.72 0.41
N ALA A 55 -13.75 -13.94 0.19
CA ALA A 55 -13.51 -14.91 1.25
C ALA A 55 -12.05 -14.93 1.74
N SER A 56 -11.12 -14.37 0.97
CA SER A 56 -9.69 -14.31 1.29
C SER A 56 -9.08 -12.94 1.06
N TYR A 57 -7.88 -12.73 1.62
CA TYR A 57 -7.06 -11.54 1.39
C TYR A 57 -6.86 -11.30 -0.11
N GLU A 58 -6.49 -12.32 -0.87
CA GLU A 58 -6.14 -12.20 -2.30
C GLU A 58 -7.37 -11.81 -3.15
N GLU A 59 -8.55 -12.35 -2.84
CA GLU A 59 -9.79 -11.96 -3.51
C GLU A 59 -10.18 -10.52 -3.21
N ALA A 60 -10.03 -10.08 -1.95
CA ALA A 60 -10.31 -8.70 -1.56
C ALA A 60 -9.29 -7.74 -2.21
N GLU A 61 -7.99 -8.05 -2.14
CA GLU A 61 -6.95 -7.25 -2.77
C GLU A 61 -7.17 -7.13 -4.28
N GLY A 62 -7.45 -8.23 -4.99
CA GLY A 62 -7.73 -8.22 -6.43
C GLY A 62 -8.92 -7.34 -6.78
N ARG A 63 -10.02 -7.42 -6.03
CA ARG A 63 -11.18 -6.52 -6.22
C ARG A 63 -10.87 -5.09 -5.85
N GLY A 64 -10.00 -4.85 -4.87
CA GLY A 64 -9.52 -3.51 -4.52
C GLY A 64 -8.79 -2.87 -5.71
N PHE A 65 -7.95 -3.63 -6.40
CA PHE A 65 -7.30 -3.18 -7.64
C PHE A 65 -8.29 -2.94 -8.80
N GLU A 66 -9.28 -3.81 -8.99
CA GLU A 66 -10.35 -3.58 -9.99
C GLU A 66 -11.05 -2.23 -9.75
N LEU A 67 -11.41 -1.95 -8.49
CA LEU A 67 -12.07 -0.71 -8.08
C LEU A 67 -11.15 0.50 -8.22
N TYR A 68 -9.86 0.33 -7.88
CA TYR A 68 -8.85 1.38 -8.04
C TYR A 68 -8.70 1.80 -9.51
N GLN A 69 -8.59 0.82 -10.42
CA GLN A 69 -8.49 1.08 -11.86
C GLN A 69 -9.75 1.71 -12.45
N ALA A 70 -10.91 1.44 -11.85
CA ALA A 70 -12.18 2.09 -12.21
C ALA A 70 -12.32 3.53 -11.65
N GLY A 71 -11.35 4.02 -10.87
CA GLY A 71 -11.41 5.32 -10.20
C GLY A 71 -12.34 5.37 -8.99
N GLU A 72 -12.84 4.22 -8.52
CA GLU A 72 -13.76 4.12 -7.39
C GLU A 72 -13.00 4.01 -6.06
N TYR A 73 -12.18 5.02 -5.76
CA TYR A 73 -11.19 4.96 -4.70
C TYR A 73 -11.77 4.72 -3.30
N GLU A 74 -12.95 5.29 -2.94
CA GLU A 74 -13.52 5.02 -1.61
C GLU A 74 -13.97 3.57 -1.45
N ARG A 75 -14.44 2.94 -2.54
CA ARG A 75 -14.79 1.52 -2.55
C ARG A 75 -13.53 0.66 -2.49
N ALA A 76 -12.48 1.04 -3.22
CA ALA A 76 -11.18 0.37 -3.17
C ALA A 76 -10.59 0.38 -1.75
N VAL A 77 -10.63 1.54 -1.06
CA VAL A 77 -10.19 1.64 0.35
C VAL A 77 -10.89 0.63 1.24
N ARG A 78 -12.23 0.57 1.19
CA ARG A 78 -13.00 -0.40 1.99
C ARG A 78 -12.60 -1.84 1.69
N MET A 79 -12.28 -2.14 0.44
CA MET A 79 -11.86 -3.47 0.04
C MET A 79 -10.46 -3.82 0.58
N PHE A 80 -9.51 -2.88 0.56
CA PHE A 80 -8.19 -3.07 1.15
C PHE A 80 -8.22 -3.11 2.68
N GLU A 81 -9.13 -2.37 3.33
CA GLU A 81 -9.38 -2.49 4.78
C GLU A 81 -9.94 -3.87 5.13
N LEU A 82 -10.89 -4.38 4.34
CA LEU A 82 -11.42 -5.73 4.49
C LEU A 82 -10.33 -6.79 4.29
N ALA A 83 -9.46 -6.63 3.29
CA ALA A 83 -8.36 -7.57 3.04
C ALA A 83 -7.52 -7.82 4.30
N GLN A 84 -7.24 -6.78 5.11
CA GLN A 84 -6.43 -6.89 6.33
C GLN A 84 -7.03 -7.80 7.42
N THR A 85 -8.34 -8.04 7.38
CA THR A 85 -9.05 -8.88 8.36
C THR A 85 -9.33 -10.28 7.84
N LEU A 86 -9.17 -10.52 6.53
CA LEU A 86 -9.45 -11.79 5.90
C LEU A 86 -8.29 -12.79 6.06
N PRO A 87 -8.58 -14.10 5.92
CA PRO A 87 -7.54 -15.12 5.86
C PRO A 87 -6.61 -14.88 4.67
N GLY A 88 -5.29 -14.96 4.91
CA GLY A 88 -4.27 -14.71 3.90
C GLY A 88 -3.25 -15.86 3.81
N ALA A 89 -2.01 -15.51 3.48
CA ALA A 89 -0.93 -16.48 3.30
C ALA A 89 -0.40 -17.06 4.62
N GLY A 90 -0.63 -16.36 5.74
CA GLY A 90 -0.23 -16.82 7.07
C GLY A 90 -1.14 -17.94 7.58
N SER A 91 -0.57 -18.81 8.42
CA SER A 91 -1.32 -19.88 9.08
C SER A 91 -0.76 -20.15 10.49
N ASP A 92 -1.65 -20.31 11.47
CA ASP A 92 -1.32 -20.68 12.85
C ASP A 92 -2.24 -21.80 13.33
N TYR A 93 -1.74 -22.64 14.24
CA TYR A 93 -2.54 -23.70 14.86
C TYR A 93 -3.10 -23.21 16.18
N VAL A 94 -4.37 -22.81 16.16
CA VAL A 94 -5.08 -22.35 17.36
C VAL A 94 -5.68 -23.55 18.07
N ARG A 95 -5.52 -23.60 19.40
CA ARG A 95 -6.19 -24.60 20.22
C ARG A 95 -7.69 -24.36 20.15
N GLU A 96 -8.44 -25.36 19.73
CA GLU A 96 -9.88 -25.29 19.72
C GLU A 96 -10.37 -25.18 21.17
N LYS A 97 -10.88 -24.00 21.54
CA LYS A 97 -11.48 -23.80 22.85
C LYS A 97 -12.81 -24.53 22.86
N GLN A 98 -12.77 -25.80 23.21
CA GLN A 98 -13.97 -26.56 23.45
C GLN A 98 -14.65 -25.92 24.66
N SER A 99 -15.80 -25.31 24.45
CA SER A 99 -16.66 -24.70 25.48
C SER A 99 -17.28 -25.74 26.44
N GLY A 100 -16.67 -26.91 26.56
CA GLY A 100 -17.00 -27.92 27.54
C GLY A 100 -16.71 -27.41 28.95
N MET A 101 -17.64 -27.71 29.86
CA MET A 101 -17.65 -27.31 31.27
C MET A 101 -16.30 -27.60 31.95
N ILE A 102 -15.46 -26.57 32.11
CA ILE A 102 -14.18 -26.65 32.82
C ILE A 102 -14.51 -26.83 34.30
N GLY A 103 -14.45 -28.06 34.81
CA GLY A 103 -14.67 -28.31 36.24
C GLY A 103 -15.04 -29.73 36.66
N SER A 104 -15.39 -30.63 35.75
CA SER A 104 -15.67 -32.02 36.17
C SER A 104 -14.38 -32.82 36.32
N ALA A 105 -14.04 -33.17 37.56
CA ALA A 105 -12.89 -34.03 37.90
C ALA A 105 -12.98 -35.44 37.29
N THR A 106 -14.12 -35.81 36.69
CA THR A 106 -14.37 -37.11 36.05
C THR A 106 -14.47 -37.01 34.52
N ALA A 107 -14.30 -35.82 33.92
CA ALA A 107 -14.33 -35.71 32.47
C ALA A 107 -13.10 -36.41 31.85
N PRO A 108 -13.28 -37.24 30.80
CA PRO A 108 -12.17 -37.84 30.06
C PRO A 108 -11.17 -36.75 29.62
N PRO A 109 -9.86 -37.07 29.52
CA PRO A 109 -8.87 -36.13 29.02
C PRO A 109 -9.33 -35.60 27.66
N ASN A 110 -9.73 -34.34 27.63
CA ASN A 110 -10.34 -33.76 26.46
C ASN A 110 -9.32 -33.76 25.31
N PRO A 111 -9.56 -34.46 24.17
CA PRO A 111 -8.64 -34.43 23.05
C PRO A 111 -8.53 -33.00 22.55
N ARG A 112 -7.38 -32.38 22.80
CA ARG A 112 -7.14 -30.97 22.46
C ARG A 112 -6.96 -30.86 20.95
N GLY A 113 -8.05 -30.63 20.23
CA GLY A 113 -8.03 -30.34 18.80
C GLY A 113 -7.19 -29.08 18.50
N LEU A 114 -6.31 -29.17 17.52
CA LEU A 114 -5.66 -28.00 16.92
C LEU A 114 -6.38 -27.70 15.61
N LYS A 115 -6.88 -26.48 15.47
CA LYS A 115 -7.48 -25.98 14.23
C LYS A 115 -6.46 -25.09 13.52
N LEU A 116 -6.27 -25.32 12.23
CA LEU A 116 -5.47 -24.42 11.39
C LEU A 116 -6.30 -23.16 11.08
N GLU A 117 -5.86 -22.00 11.55
CA GLU A 117 -6.45 -20.71 11.22
C GLU A 117 -5.50 -19.93 10.32
N ARG A 118 -6.05 -19.33 9.26
CA ARG A 118 -5.29 -18.52 8.31
C ARG A 118 -5.51 -17.04 8.57
N PHE A 119 -4.49 -16.24 8.35
CA PHE A 119 -4.50 -14.80 8.61
C PHE A 119 -3.65 -14.04 7.59
N ALA A 120 -3.99 -12.78 7.35
CA ALA A 120 -3.15 -11.89 6.54
C ALA A 120 -1.80 -11.65 7.23
N THR A 121 -0.69 -11.94 6.55
CA THR A 121 0.66 -11.75 7.12
C THR A 121 0.93 -10.26 7.38
N PRO A 122 1.91 -9.91 8.24
CA PRO A 122 2.32 -8.52 8.41
C PRO A 122 2.66 -7.82 7.08
N GLU A 123 3.31 -8.53 6.16
CA GLU A 123 3.64 -8.02 4.83
C GLU A 123 2.39 -7.74 4.00
N GLN A 124 1.42 -8.67 3.99
CA GLN A 124 0.12 -8.47 3.32
C GLN A 124 -0.62 -7.25 3.88
N LYS A 125 -0.59 -7.05 5.20
CA LYS A 125 -1.19 -5.85 5.82
C LYS A 125 -0.49 -4.56 5.40
N LEU A 126 0.83 -4.58 5.29
CA LEU A 126 1.62 -3.45 4.81
C LEU A 126 1.33 -3.11 3.35
N ILE A 127 1.17 -4.12 2.49
CA ILE A 127 0.76 -3.92 1.08
C ILE A 127 -0.62 -3.26 1.01
N ALA A 128 -1.60 -3.77 1.76
CA ALA A 128 -2.93 -3.17 1.82
C ALA A 128 -2.88 -1.72 2.33
N GLN A 129 -2.07 -1.45 3.37
CA GLN A 129 -1.88 -0.10 3.91
C GLN A 129 -1.28 0.86 2.87
N TYR A 130 -0.31 0.42 2.07
CA TYR A 130 0.26 1.20 0.98
C TYR A 130 -0.79 1.56 -0.06
N ASN A 131 -1.57 0.57 -0.52
CA ASN A 131 -2.63 0.77 -1.51
C ASN A 131 -3.71 1.74 -1.00
N ILE A 132 -4.07 1.66 0.28
CA ILE A 132 -4.98 2.63 0.91
C ILE A 132 -4.39 4.05 0.85
N GLY A 133 -3.09 4.21 1.12
CA GLY A 133 -2.39 5.49 0.99
C GLY A 133 -2.47 6.06 -0.43
N CYS A 134 -2.29 5.22 -1.45
CA CYS A 134 -2.45 5.59 -2.86
C CYS A 134 -3.87 6.04 -3.17
N CYS A 135 -4.91 5.31 -2.72
CA CYS A 135 -6.30 5.72 -2.90
C CYS A 135 -6.60 7.10 -2.30
N TYR A 136 -6.13 7.39 -1.08
CA TYR A 136 -6.35 8.71 -0.47
C TYR A 136 -5.60 9.83 -1.20
N SER A 137 -4.43 9.54 -1.75
CA SER A 137 -3.70 10.45 -2.63
C SER A 137 -4.52 10.78 -3.88
N SER A 138 -5.06 9.76 -4.56
CA SER A 138 -5.90 9.93 -5.75
C SER A 138 -7.24 10.64 -5.48
N LEU A 139 -7.79 10.51 -4.26
CA LEU A 139 -8.95 11.27 -3.79
C LEU A 139 -8.64 12.75 -3.48
N GLY A 140 -7.36 13.14 -3.43
CA GLY A 140 -6.93 14.47 -3.02
C GLY A 140 -6.90 14.70 -1.50
N ASP A 141 -7.16 13.68 -0.69
CA ASP A 141 -6.99 13.73 0.77
C ASP A 141 -5.52 13.50 1.14
N THR A 142 -4.70 14.49 0.78
CA THR A 142 -3.24 14.45 0.94
C THR A 142 -2.81 14.30 2.40
N ARG A 143 -3.59 14.86 3.34
CA ARG A 143 -3.35 14.73 4.77
C ARG A 143 -3.45 13.28 5.21
N ARG A 144 -4.60 12.63 4.93
CA ARG A 144 -4.83 11.24 5.36
C ARG A 144 -3.89 10.28 4.65
N ALA A 145 -3.62 10.49 3.36
CA ALA A 145 -2.61 9.75 2.62
C ALA A 145 -1.25 9.81 3.32
N THR A 146 -0.78 11.01 3.66
CA THR A 146 0.52 11.22 4.34
C THR A 146 0.57 10.54 5.70
N GLU A 147 -0.49 10.62 6.50
CA GLU A 147 -0.57 9.94 7.81
C GLU A 147 -0.45 8.41 7.68
N ILE A 148 -1.14 7.82 6.70
CA ILE A 148 -1.12 6.37 6.43
C ILE A 148 0.26 5.92 5.94
N LEU A 149 0.85 6.67 5.01
CA LEU A 149 2.17 6.38 4.45
C LEU A 149 3.29 6.57 5.48
N ALA A 150 3.19 7.57 6.35
CA ALA A 150 4.10 7.73 7.49
C ALA A 150 4.03 6.53 8.45
N ASN A 151 2.82 6.05 8.74
CA ASN A 151 2.65 4.86 9.57
C ASN A 151 3.18 3.58 8.90
N TYR A 152 3.02 3.45 7.59
CA TYR A 152 3.61 2.36 6.79
C TYR A 152 5.15 2.38 6.89
N LEU A 153 5.77 3.55 6.68
CA LEU A 153 7.22 3.70 6.75
C LEU A 153 7.81 3.38 8.13
N ARG A 154 7.04 3.53 9.23
CA ARG A 154 7.51 3.12 10.57
C ARG A 154 7.62 1.60 10.75
N GLN A 155 6.91 0.83 9.93
CA GLN A 155 6.81 -0.63 10.06
C GLN A 155 7.71 -1.38 9.08
N VAL A 156 8.05 -0.77 7.94
CA VAL A 156 8.94 -1.41 6.95
C VAL A 156 10.39 -1.48 7.46
N ARG A 157 11.09 -2.55 7.08
CA ARG A 157 12.47 -2.80 7.52
C ARG A 157 13.48 -1.77 7.00
N ARG A 158 13.27 -1.24 5.79
CA ARG A 158 14.20 -0.31 5.11
C ARG A 158 13.43 0.94 4.65
N PRO A 159 13.05 1.83 5.58
CA PRO A 159 12.16 2.95 5.27
C PRO A 159 12.76 3.95 4.28
N LEU A 160 14.08 4.11 4.28
CA LEU A 160 14.75 5.03 3.35
C LEU A 160 14.73 4.52 1.90
N ASP A 161 14.93 3.21 1.69
CA ASP A 161 14.80 2.60 0.36
C ASP A 161 13.35 2.72 -0.11
N GLN A 162 12.41 2.36 0.77
CA GLN A 162 10.98 2.39 0.46
C GLN A 162 10.50 3.79 0.06
N ILE A 163 10.87 4.83 0.81
CA ILE A 163 10.41 6.19 0.49
C ILE A 163 11.01 6.70 -0.83
N ASN A 164 12.20 6.22 -1.24
CA ASN A 164 12.75 6.57 -2.55
C ASN A 164 11.92 5.99 -3.70
N GLU A 165 11.42 4.76 -3.54
CA GLU A 165 10.50 4.14 -4.50
C GLU A 165 9.17 4.89 -4.55
N MET A 166 8.64 5.30 -3.39
CA MET A 166 7.38 6.05 -3.31
C MET A 166 7.44 7.44 -3.95
N ILE A 167 8.60 8.10 -3.92
CA ILE A 167 8.77 9.44 -4.51
C ILE A 167 8.62 9.40 -6.04
N VAL A 168 8.97 8.28 -6.67
CA VAL A 168 8.84 8.12 -8.14
C VAL A 168 7.50 7.49 -8.54
N ASP A 169 6.63 7.16 -7.58
CA ASP A 169 5.29 6.68 -7.86
C ASP A 169 4.41 7.85 -8.34
N GLU A 170 3.69 7.62 -9.44
CA GLU A 170 2.81 8.61 -10.05
C GLU A 170 1.49 8.75 -9.27
N ASP A 171 1.02 7.68 -8.64
CA ASP A 171 -0.20 7.70 -7.82
C ASP A 171 -0.02 8.56 -6.55
N LEU A 172 1.24 8.75 -6.14
CA LEU A 172 1.64 9.57 -5.00
C LEU A 172 2.12 10.97 -5.40
N ALA A 173 1.94 11.39 -6.66
CA ALA A 173 2.29 12.73 -7.10
C ALA A 173 1.68 13.85 -6.21
N PRO A 174 0.40 13.78 -5.78
CA PRO A 174 -0.19 14.79 -4.88
C PRO A 174 0.46 14.94 -3.50
N VAL A 175 1.17 13.91 -3.01
CA VAL A 175 1.84 13.91 -1.69
C VAL A 175 3.36 13.91 -1.78
N ARG A 176 3.92 14.12 -2.97
CA ARG A 176 5.37 13.99 -3.24
C ARG A 176 6.23 14.92 -2.39
N ASP A 177 5.79 16.15 -2.17
CA ASP A 177 6.51 17.12 -1.33
C ASP A 177 6.62 16.67 0.14
N GLU A 178 5.54 16.07 0.66
CA GLU A 178 5.53 15.50 2.01
C GLU A 178 6.41 14.25 2.13
N LEU A 179 6.45 13.42 1.09
CA LEU A 179 7.39 12.29 1.02
C LEU A 179 8.84 12.76 1.01
N LEU A 180 9.17 13.83 0.27
CA LEU A 180 10.51 14.43 0.26
C LEU A 180 10.90 14.96 1.65
N ARG A 181 9.96 15.60 2.35
CA ARG A 181 10.16 16.04 3.74
C ARG A 181 10.45 14.88 4.67
N MET A 182 9.62 13.84 4.67
CA MET A 182 9.81 12.63 5.49
C MET A 182 11.13 11.92 5.17
N ARG A 183 11.57 11.90 3.90
CA ARG A 183 12.87 11.35 3.50
C ARG A 183 14.01 12.14 4.15
N GLY A 184 13.91 13.47 4.22
CA GLY A 184 14.86 14.32 4.92
C GLY A 184 14.99 13.95 6.39
N GLU A 185 13.86 13.77 7.08
CA GLU A 185 13.82 13.35 8.49
C GLU A 185 14.43 11.95 8.71
N LEU A 186 14.10 10.99 7.84
CA LEU A 186 14.65 9.64 7.89
C LEU A 186 16.18 9.64 7.69
N ARG A 187 16.70 10.45 6.76
CA ARG A 187 18.14 10.64 6.56
C ARG A 187 18.80 11.26 7.79
N ALA A 188 18.17 12.27 8.40
CA ALA A 188 18.69 12.91 9.61
C ALA A 188 18.77 11.93 10.79
N LYS A 189 17.72 11.12 11.01
CA LYS A 189 17.69 10.09 12.07
C LYS A 189 18.72 8.98 11.84
N GLY A 190 19.01 8.65 10.58
CA GLY A 190 20.00 7.63 10.22
C GLY A 190 21.46 8.05 10.46
N LYS A 191 21.75 9.35 10.52
CA LYS A 191 23.09 9.87 10.86
C LYS A 191 23.31 9.69 12.37
N LYS A 192 23.81 8.52 12.78
CA LYS A 192 24.35 8.36 14.13
C LYS A 192 25.45 9.41 14.32
N PRO A 193 25.45 10.21 15.40
CA PRO A 193 26.59 11.04 15.72
C PRO A 193 27.80 10.10 15.82
N GLY A 194 28.86 10.41 15.07
CA GLY A 194 30.09 9.60 15.11
C GLY A 194 30.57 9.43 16.55
N LEU A 195 31.33 8.36 16.81
CA LEU A 195 31.83 7.98 18.15
C LEU A 195 32.66 9.09 18.85
N PHE A 196 32.96 10.19 18.17
CA PHE A 196 33.67 11.37 18.70
C PHE A 196 32.95 12.70 18.44
N GLY A 197 31.66 12.70 18.10
CA GLY A 197 30.92 13.93 17.76
C GLY A 197 31.39 14.61 16.47
N LEU A 198 32.47 14.14 15.86
CA LEU A 198 32.99 14.60 14.57
C LEU A 198 32.32 13.79 13.44
N PRO A 199 31.65 14.45 12.48
CA PRO A 199 31.15 13.79 11.29
C PRO A 199 32.33 13.41 10.41
N PHE A 200 32.85 12.19 10.55
CA PHE A 200 33.81 11.60 9.60
C PHE A 200 33.15 11.20 8.26
N GLY A 201 32.21 12.04 7.79
CA GLY A 201 31.59 11.89 6.48
C GLY A 201 32.52 12.45 5.42
N ASN A 202 32.87 11.64 4.42
CA ASN A 202 33.65 12.10 3.28
C ASN A 202 32.82 13.18 2.53
N PRO A 203 33.26 14.45 2.44
CA PRO A 203 32.46 15.55 1.90
C PRO A 203 32.02 15.30 0.45
N LEU A 204 32.78 14.49 -0.30
CA LEU A 204 32.42 14.05 -1.64
C LEU A 204 31.16 13.18 -1.67
N ARG A 205 30.90 12.37 -0.64
CA ARG A 205 29.64 11.59 -0.53
C ARG A 205 28.44 12.48 -0.27
N ASP A 206 28.58 13.51 0.57
CA ASP A 206 27.49 14.45 0.84
C ASP A 206 27.13 15.26 -0.42
N ILE A 207 28.13 15.61 -1.25
CA ILE A 207 27.90 16.22 -2.56
C ILE A 207 27.19 15.24 -3.49
N ALA A 208 27.69 14.01 -3.65
CA ALA A 208 27.07 13.00 -4.52
C ALA A 208 25.60 12.70 -4.13
N ALA A 209 25.33 12.60 -2.83
CA ALA A 209 23.98 12.40 -2.29
C ALA A 209 23.03 13.59 -2.51
N LYS A 210 23.56 14.81 -2.66
CA LYS A 210 22.80 16.01 -3.08
C LYS A 210 22.46 15.98 -4.57
N VAL A 211 23.38 15.49 -5.42
CA VAL A 211 23.15 15.41 -6.88
C VAL A 211 22.35 14.17 -7.29
N GLY A 212 21.97 13.31 -6.34
CA GLY A 212 21.21 12.09 -6.61
C GLY A 212 22.05 10.94 -7.18
N VAL A 213 23.39 11.02 -7.08
CA VAL A 213 24.28 9.96 -7.54
C VAL A 213 24.46 8.94 -6.43
N GLU A 214 24.04 7.70 -6.68
CA GLU A 214 24.22 6.59 -5.75
C GLU A 214 25.68 6.15 -5.75
N TRP A 215 26.36 6.26 -4.61
CA TRP A 215 27.73 5.80 -4.44
C TRP A 215 27.72 4.28 -4.20
N LYS A 216 28.38 3.52 -5.08
CA LYS A 216 28.69 2.11 -4.82
C LYS A 216 29.89 2.03 -3.87
N ASP A 217 29.70 1.36 -2.74
CA ASP A 217 30.78 0.96 -1.84
C ASP A 217 31.64 -0.15 -2.47
#